data_AF-A0A9D4W5Z0-F1
#
_entry.id   AF-A0A9D4W5Z0-F1
#
_cell.length_a   1.000
_cell.length_b   1.000
_cell.length_c   1.000
_cell.angle_alpha   90.00
_cell.angle_beta   90.00
_cell.angle_gamma   90.00
#
_symmetry.space_group_name_H-M   'P 1'
#
loop_
_entity.id
_entity.type
_entity.pdbx_description
1 polymer ?
#
loop_
_entity_poly.entity_id
_entity_poly.type
_entity_poly.pdbx_seq_one_letter_code
_entity_poly.pdbx_strand_id
1 'polypeptide(L)'
;MERQRRNTKKYNFRQPDLKELRNLTSYVLDPLGFKARFGKLLPLLTTQVDEGLMSVLVQFYDPLYHCFTFPDFQLFPTLEEYAYLVGIPILDQLPFSGLESIPTSREIADMLHIDESLVGAHMTTKGGIQGLPSEFLIAQAIVYGKAMSEDAFEAIFVLLIYGLVLFPNIDKFVDVNAIRIFSTLNPVPTLLGDTYFSLHLRNAKGGGVIVCCLPLLYKWFISHLPQTVAFKENKGCLRWSTRLMSLTNDDISWYNRVYDGVQIIDSCGEFSNVPLLGTCGGINYNPVLARRQLGFPLKDKPNNILLEGVFFQEGKDPQSLKGRMVHAWRKIHRKGRKELGPKNCVAMEPYTAWVRKRAFEYLMPYEYPRPTSLVMAGPLTLPNQGIIDDPEDAWTSLLPQSSMFWKRKYDRLAKEKANMEAAYEREVKRLRASYLPVQADSMVLHQSQHFKTDGSSGTREPRAERGSGQIKCIDGIIHGCLEPVFSDTFNYSPEDSHL
;
A
#
# COMPACT_ATOMS: atom_id res chain seq x y z
N MET A 1 45.78 4.33 -12.41
CA MET A 1 44.58 4.48 -13.27
C MET A 1 43.44 4.86 -12.33
N GLU A 2 42.98 6.11 -12.34
CA GLU A 2 41.82 6.51 -11.53
C GLU A 2 40.61 5.67 -11.97
N ARG A 3 39.98 4.97 -11.03
CA ARG A 3 38.74 4.25 -11.33
C ARG A 3 37.69 5.29 -11.75
N GLN A 4 37.09 5.10 -12.91
CA GLN A 4 35.97 5.93 -13.36
C GLN A 4 34.82 5.81 -12.36
N ARG A 5 34.14 6.93 -12.10
CA ARG A 5 32.98 7.04 -11.20
C ARG A 5 31.84 7.72 -11.92
N ARG A 6 30.61 7.41 -11.52
CA ARG A 6 29.45 8.19 -11.97
C ARG A 6 29.27 9.44 -11.12
N ASN A 7 28.63 10.44 -11.70
CA ASN A 7 28.23 11.64 -10.95
C ASN A 7 27.15 11.31 -9.93
N THR A 8 27.25 11.94 -8.76
CA THR A 8 26.18 11.91 -7.76
C THR A 8 25.04 12.84 -8.18
N LYS A 9 23.83 12.48 -7.77
CA LYS A 9 22.60 13.25 -8.04
C LYS A 9 22.12 13.91 -6.75
N LYS A 10 21.43 15.05 -6.87
CA LYS A 10 20.84 15.74 -5.71
C LYS A 10 19.45 15.17 -5.42
N TYR A 11 19.30 14.55 -4.26
CA TYR A 11 18.01 14.09 -3.75
C TYR A 11 17.64 14.86 -2.49
N ASN A 12 16.35 15.08 -2.31
CA ASN A 12 15.78 15.53 -1.05
C ASN A 12 14.74 14.50 -0.62
N PHE A 13 14.35 14.51 0.64
CA PHE A 13 13.34 13.60 1.16
C PHE A 13 12.16 14.39 1.69
N ARG A 14 10.95 13.91 1.39
CA ARG A 14 9.76 14.48 2.04
C ARG A 14 9.75 14.09 3.51
N GLN A 15 9.67 15.09 4.38
CA GLN A 15 9.51 14.89 5.82
C GLN A 15 8.33 15.70 6.32
N PRO A 16 7.22 15.03 6.66
CA PRO A 16 6.07 15.69 7.25
C PRO A 16 6.42 16.20 8.65
N ASP A 17 5.85 17.34 9.04
CA ASP A 17 5.88 17.76 10.44
C ASP A 17 5.00 16.82 11.27
N LEU A 18 5.63 16.04 12.14
CA LEU A 18 4.96 15.06 12.99
C LEU A 18 4.79 15.54 14.43
N LYS A 19 5.04 16.81 14.75
CA LYS A 19 4.99 17.31 16.14
C LYS A 19 3.64 17.05 16.80
N GLU A 20 2.55 17.46 16.16
CA GLU A 20 1.19 17.24 16.70
C GLU A 20 0.82 15.76 16.75
N LEU A 21 1.20 15.00 15.71
CA LEU A 21 0.95 13.56 15.67
C LEU A 21 1.68 12.81 16.80
N ARG A 22 2.91 13.22 17.14
CA ARG A 22 3.65 12.68 18.29
C ARG A 22 2.96 13.00 19.62
N ASN A 23 2.37 14.20 19.77
CA ASN A 23 1.66 14.53 20.99
C ASN A 23 0.46 13.60 21.24
N LEU A 24 -0.17 13.10 20.17
CA LEU A 24 -1.28 12.16 20.29
C LEU A 24 -0.88 10.81 20.90
N THR A 25 0.42 10.44 20.88
CA THR A 25 0.89 9.19 21.52
C THR A 25 0.58 9.12 23.01
N SER A 26 0.43 10.27 23.68
CA SER A 26 0.04 10.34 25.10
C SER A 26 -1.38 9.84 25.39
N TYR A 27 -2.25 9.74 24.38
CA TYR A 27 -3.60 9.19 24.50
C TYR A 27 -3.67 7.68 24.22
N VAL A 28 -2.56 7.04 23.82
CA VAL A 28 -2.50 5.58 23.68
C VAL A 28 -2.38 4.95 25.07
N LEU A 29 -3.49 4.43 25.60
CA LEU A 29 -3.58 3.89 26.96
C LEU A 29 -2.86 2.55 27.10
N ASP A 30 -2.94 1.68 26.08
CA ASP A 30 -2.28 0.38 26.04
C ASP A 30 -1.36 0.27 24.80
N PRO A 31 -0.08 0.70 24.91
CA PRO A 31 0.87 0.61 23.81
C PRO A 31 1.13 -0.83 23.31
N LEU A 32 0.99 -1.84 24.17
CA LEU A 32 1.19 -3.24 23.79
C LEU A 32 -0.02 -3.77 23.01
N GLY A 33 -1.24 -3.47 23.47
CA GLY A 33 -2.47 -3.75 22.73
C GLY A 33 -2.54 -3.01 21.40
N PHE A 34 -2.17 -1.73 21.38
CA PHE A 34 -2.03 -0.94 20.15
C PHE A 34 -1.09 -1.62 19.16
N LYS A 35 0.10 -2.04 19.61
CA LYS A 35 1.06 -2.79 18.78
C LYS A 35 0.49 -4.11 18.26
N ALA A 36 -0.29 -4.83 19.07
CA ALA A 36 -0.92 -6.08 18.65
C ALA A 36 -2.04 -5.86 17.61
N ARG A 37 -2.77 -4.74 17.70
CA ARG A 37 -3.86 -4.37 16.78
C ARG A 37 -3.35 -3.79 15.46
N PHE A 38 -2.40 -2.85 15.52
CA PHE A 38 -2.03 -2.02 14.36
C PHE A 38 -0.58 -2.19 13.91
N GLY A 39 0.21 -2.99 14.64
CA GLY A 39 1.62 -3.20 14.36
C GLY A 39 2.54 -2.17 15.01
N LYS A 40 3.80 -2.16 14.59
CA LYS A 40 4.89 -1.33 15.11
C LYS A 40 4.87 0.09 14.50
N LEU A 41 3.71 0.76 14.57
CA LEU A 41 3.54 2.10 14.00
C LEU A 41 4.14 3.21 14.89
N LEU A 42 3.99 3.13 16.21
CA LEU A 42 4.52 4.15 17.14
C LEU A 42 6.02 4.39 16.99
N PRO A 43 6.87 3.34 16.87
CA PRO A 43 8.30 3.52 16.64
C PRO A 43 8.65 4.28 15.35
N LEU A 44 7.77 4.35 14.35
CA LEU A 44 8.02 5.12 13.12
C LEU A 44 7.92 6.63 13.37
N LEU A 45 7.08 7.06 14.32
CA LEU A 45 6.90 8.47 14.69
C LEU A 45 8.14 9.06 15.35
N THR A 46 8.86 8.25 16.13
CA THR A 46 10.03 8.66 16.92
C THR A 46 11.36 8.37 16.22
N THR A 47 11.35 7.70 15.07
CA THR A 47 12.57 7.38 14.33
C THR A 47 13.24 8.67 13.86
N GLN A 48 14.46 8.90 14.34
CA GLN A 48 15.32 9.98 13.88
C GLN A 48 16.06 9.51 12.64
N VAL A 49 15.66 10.04 11.47
CA VAL A 49 16.29 9.69 10.20
C VAL A 49 17.56 10.51 10.01
N ASP A 50 18.68 9.84 9.76
CA ASP A 50 19.89 10.51 9.27
C ASP A 50 19.77 10.76 7.76
N GLU A 51 19.39 11.98 7.38
CA GLU A 51 19.27 12.39 5.98
C GLU A 51 20.58 12.26 5.20
N GLY A 52 21.73 12.44 5.86
CA GLY A 52 23.04 12.29 5.25
C GLY A 52 23.28 10.84 4.82
N LEU A 53 22.93 9.88 5.68
CA LEU A 53 22.98 8.46 5.36
C LEU A 53 22.05 8.12 4.20
N MET A 54 20.80 8.60 4.26
CA MET A 54 19.81 8.33 3.22
C MET A 54 20.22 8.93 1.87
N SER A 55 20.77 10.15 1.87
CA SER A 55 21.27 10.83 0.67
C SER A 55 22.39 10.06 -0.02
N VAL A 56 23.21 9.33 0.75
CA VAL A 56 24.28 8.48 0.24
C VAL A 56 23.72 7.14 -0.24
N LEU A 57 22.83 6.49 0.53
CA LEU A 57 22.18 5.22 0.14
C LEU A 57 21.53 5.31 -1.24
N VAL A 58 20.76 6.37 -1.50
CA VAL A 58 20.03 6.51 -2.77
C VAL A 58 20.95 6.69 -3.98
N GLN A 59 22.22 7.07 -3.79
CA GLN A 59 23.19 7.06 -4.87
C GLN A 59 23.54 5.66 -5.35
N PHE A 60 23.38 4.64 -4.50
CA PHE A 60 23.63 3.23 -4.84
C PHE A 60 22.44 2.56 -5.53
N TYR A 61 21.30 3.26 -5.67
CA TYR A 61 20.13 2.71 -6.36
C TYR A 61 20.45 2.38 -7.82
N ASP A 62 20.30 1.12 -8.18
CA ASP A 62 20.51 0.54 -9.50
C ASP A 62 19.15 0.34 -10.21
N PRO A 63 18.82 1.17 -11.20
CA PRO A 63 17.54 1.12 -11.88
C PRO A 63 17.38 -0.11 -12.77
N LEU A 64 18.46 -0.85 -13.10
CA LEU A 64 18.34 -2.05 -13.94
C LEU A 64 17.75 -3.23 -13.17
N TYR A 65 18.10 -3.37 -11.89
CA TYR A 65 17.69 -4.49 -11.05
C TYR A 65 16.72 -4.10 -9.94
N HIS A 66 16.37 -2.81 -9.84
CA HIS A 66 15.53 -2.25 -8.78
C HIS A 66 16.09 -2.63 -7.40
N CYS A 67 17.32 -2.22 -7.13
CA CYS A 67 18.05 -2.57 -5.92
C CYS A 67 19.09 -1.52 -5.53
N PHE A 68 19.80 -1.73 -4.43
CA PHE A 68 20.99 -0.95 -4.08
C PHE A 68 22.24 -1.79 -4.37
N THR A 69 23.05 -1.36 -5.33
CA THR A 69 24.28 -2.07 -5.75
C THR A 69 25.50 -1.41 -5.13
N PHE A 70 26.18 -2.14 -4.25
CA PHE A 70 27.45 -1.79 -3.61
C PHE A 70 28.61 -2.49 -4.33
N PRO A 71 29.89 -2.23 -3.96
CA PRO A 71 31.05 -2.80 -4.66
C PRO A 71 31.04 -4.31 -4.88
N ASP A 72 30.65 -5.10 -3.87
CA ASP A 72 30.69 -6.56 -3.89
C ASP A 72 29.40 -7.22 -3.39
N PHE A 73 28.37 -6.44 -3.06
CA PHE A 73 27.08 -6.94 -2.61
C PHE A 73 25.91 -6.06 -3.10
N GLN A 74 24.69 -6.57 -2.95
CA GLN A 74 23.46 -5.84 -3.24
C GLN A 74 22.48 -5.97 -2.06
N LEU A 75 21.67 -4.94 -1.85
CA LEU A 75 20.60 -4.92 -0.86
C LEU A 75 19.26 -4.55 -1.50
N PHE A 76 18.19 -5.11 -0.94
CA PHE A 76 16.82 -5.03 -1.46
C PHE A 76 15.85 -4.85 -0.30
N PRO A 77 15.06 -3.77 -0.25
CA PRO A 77 13.86 -3.75 0.57
C PRO A 77 12.93 -4.89 0.13
N THR A 78 12.55 -5.78 1.06
CA THR A 78 11.64 -6.90 0.77
C THR A 78 10.28 -6.72 1.43
N LEU A 79 9.26 -7.41 0.90
CA LEU A 79 7.93 -7.42 1.52
C LEU A 79 8.01 -7.97 2.95
N GLU A 80 8.80 -9.02 3.15
CA GLU A 80 8.96 -9.72 4.42
C GLU A 80 9.64 -8.83 5.48
N GLU A 81 10.69 -8.11 5.11
CA GLU A 81 11.34 -7.15 6.01
C GLU A 81 10.42 -5.97 6.32
N TYR A 82 9.74 -5.40 5.32
CA TYR A 82 8.80 -4.31 5.54
C TYR A 82 7.66 -4.74 6.46
N ALA A 83 7.07 -5.92 6.24
CA ALA A 83 6.04 -6.50 7.09
C ALA A 83 6.52 -6.65 8.54
N TYR A 84 7.75 -7.14 8.74
CA TYR A 84 8.34 -7.29 10.06
C TYR A 84 8.59 -5.95 10.76
N LEU A 85 9.10 -4.96 10.02
CA LEU A 85 9.43 -3.63 10.54
C LEU A 85 8.19 -2.83 10.93
N VAL A 86 7.12 -2.89 10.13
CA VAL A 86 5.84 -2.25 10.48
C VAL A 86 4.96 -3.13 11.37
N GLY A 87 5.29 -4.41 11.53
CA GLY A 87 4.50 -5.35 12.33
C GLY A 87 3.10 -5.66 11.77
N ILE A 88 2.91 -5.51 10.46
CA ILE A 88 1.65 -5.77 9.75
C ILE A 88 1.89 -6.92 8.76
N PRO A 89 1.09 -8.00 8.79
CA PRO A 89 1.28 -9.12 7.88
C PRO A 89 0.95 -8.77 6.44
N ILE A 90 1.57 -9.48 5.50
CA ILE A 90 1.16 -9.46 4.08
C ILE A 90 0.01 -10.43 3.93
N LEU A 91 -1.16 -9.91 3.57
CA LEU A 91 -2.37 -10.73 3.39
C LEU A 91 -2.39 -11.36 1.99
N ASP A 92 -2.92 -12.59 1.88
CA ASP A 92 -3.15 -13.28 0.60
C ASP A 92 -4.41 -12.73 -0.10
N GLN A 93 -4.43 -11.42 -0.31
CA GLN A 93 -5.48 -10.68 -1.00
C GLN A 93 -4.87 -9.62 -1.93
N LEU A 94 -5.67 -9.10 -2.85
CA LEU A 94 -5.26 -7.99 -3.70
C LEU A 94 -4.88 -6.77 -2.83
N PRO A 95 -3.62 -6.28 -2.89
CA PRO A 95 -3.26 -5.01 -2.26
C PRO A 95 -3.94 -3.83 -2.98
N PHE A 96 -3.77 -2.62 -2.46
CA PHE A 96 -4.24 -1.41 -3.13
C PHE A 96 -3.82 -1.40 -4.60
N SER A 97 -4.79 -1.15 -5.46
CA SER A 97 -4.64 -1.10 -6.91
C SER A 97 -4.98 0.28 -7.47
N GLY A 98 -5.62 1.15 -6.70
CA GLY A 98 -6.17 2.42 -7.17
C GLY A 98 -7.42 2.25 -8.05
N LEU A 99 -7.92 1.02 -8.23
CA LEU A 99 -9.16 0.71 -8.95
C LEU A 99 -10.35 0.51 -7.99
N GLU A 100 -10.09 0.51 -6.69
CA GLU A 100 -11.13 0.43 -5.66
C GLU A 100 -12.07 1.64 -5.75
N SER A 101 -13.33 1.47 -5.36
CA SER A 101 -14.22 2.62 -5.18
C SER A 101 -13.63 3.59 -4.16
N ILE A 102 -13.92 4.89 -4.33
CA ILE A 102 -13.64 5.87 -3.28
C ILE A 102 -14.60 5.57 -2.12
N PRO A 103 -14.12 5.40 -0.88
CA PRO A 103 -15.00 5.27 0.28
C PRO A 103 -15.92 6.48 0.40
N THR A 104 -17.21 6.21 0.58
CA THR A 104 -18.25 7.22 0.83
C THR A 104 -18.04 7.90 2.19
N SER A 105 -18.63 9.08 2.39
CA SER A 105 -18.59 9.77 3.69
C SER A 105 -19.10 8.88 4.83
N ARG A 106 -20.13 8.06 4.56
CA ARG A 106 -20.67 7.08 5.50
C ARG A 106 -19.66 5.99 5.87
N GLU A 107 -19.01 5.38 4.88
CA GLU A 107 -17.99 4.36 5.14
C GLU A 107 -16.81 4.93 5.94
N ILE A 108 -16.39 6.16 5.65
CA ILE A 108 -15.33 6.85 6.39
C ILE A 108 -15.79 7.17 7.83
N ALA A 109 -17.02 7.65 7.99
CA ALA A 109 -17.63 7.91 9.28
C ALA A 109 -17.68 6.65 10.16
N ASP A 110 -18.14 5.53 9.60
CA ASP A 110 -18.18 4.24 10.28
C ASP A 110 -16.77 3.75 10.68
N MET A 111 -15.77 3.91 9.80
CA MET A 111 -14.38 3.52 10.09
C MET A 111 -13.73 4.36 11.18
N LEU A 112 -14.05 5.65 11.27
CA LEU A 112 -13.40 6.61 12.16
C LEU A 112 -14.21 6.94 13.40
N HIS A 113 -15.43 6.39 13.51
CA HIS A 113 -16.41 6.76 14.52
C HIS A 113 -16.71 8.27 14.55
N ILE A 114 -16.69 8.94 13.39
CA ILE A 114 -17.01 10.37 13.23
C ILE A 114 -18.40 10.47 12.61
N ASP A 115 -19.17 11.51 12.94
CA ASP A 115 -20.46 11.77 12.29
C ASP A 115 -20.32 11.96 10.76
N GLU A 116 -21.21 11.33 9.98
CA GLU A 116 -21.19 11.37 8.51
C GLU A 116 -21.28 12.79 7.96
N SER A 117 -22.11 13.65 8.55
CA SER A 117 -22.25 15.04 8.10
C SER A 117 -20.95 15.82 8.33
N LEU A 118 -20.25 15.52 9.42
CA LEU A 118 -18.98 16.16 9.75
C LEU A 118 -17.86 15.72 8.80
N VAL A 119 -17.79 14.42 8.47
CA VAL A 119 -16.88 13.91 7.43
C VAL A 119 -17.18 14.57 6.09
N GLY A 120 -18.44 14.61 5.69
CA GLY A 120 -18.88 15.24 4.44
C GLY A 120 -18.52 16.71 4.36
N ALA A 121 -18.69 17.47 5.45
CA ALA A 121 -18.36 18.89 5.52
C ALA A 121 -16.84 19.17 5.42
N HIS A 122 -15.98 18.22 5.82
CA HIS A 122 -14.52 18.38 5.82
C HIS A 122 -13.83 17.66 4.66
N MET A 123 -14.56 16.88 3.87
CA MET A 123 -14.03 16.28 2.65
C MET A 123 -13.71 17.37 1.64
N THR A 124 -12.45 17.50 1.27
CA THR A 124 -11.98 18.58 0.38
C THR A 124 -10.98 18.07 -0.65
N THR A 125 -10.67 18.90 -1.63
CA THR A 125 -9.72 18.58 -2.71
C THR A 125 -8.50 19.48 -2.58
N LYS A 126 -7.31 18.88 -2.43
CA LYS A 126 -6.02 19.59 -2.48
C LYS A 126 -5.15 18.94 -3.55
N GLY A 127 -4.49 19.75 -4.37
CA GLY A 127 -3.61 19.25 -5.44
C GLY A 127 -4.31 18.33 -6.46
N GLY A 128 -5.63 18.48 -6.65
CA GLY A 128 -6.44 17.62 -7.51
C GLY A 128 -6.84 16.26 -6.90
N ILE A 129 -6.54 16.02 -5.62
CA ILE A 129 -6.84 14.77 -4.92
C ILE A 129 -7.77 15.07 -3.73
N GLN A 130 -8.83 14.27 -3.59
CA GLN A 130 -9.75 14.34 -2.46
C GLN A 130 -9.13 13.76 -1.18
N GLY A 131 -9.61 14.21 -0.02
CA GLY A 131 -9.18 13.72 1.28
C GLY A 131 -9.61 14.62 2.44
N LEU A 132 -9.03 14.38 3.60
CA LEU A 132 -9.33 15.07 4.85
C LEU A 132 -8.12 15.88 5.36
N PRO A 133 -8.31 17.14 5.78
CA PRO A 133 -7.26 17.90 6.47
C PRO A 133 -6.80 17.17 7.73
N SER A 134 -5.48 17.07 7.94
CA SER A 134 -4.97 16.40 9.14
C SER A 134 -5.32 17.15 10.42
N GLU A 135 -5.43 18.49 10.36
CA GLU A 135 -5.84 19.32 11.50
C GLU A 135 -7.24 18.94 12.00
N PHE A 136 -8.19 18.70 11.09
CA PHE A 136 -9.51 18.20 11.41
C PHE A 136 -9.43 16.85 12.13
N LEU A 137 -8.68 15.89 11.56
CA LEU A 137 -8.51 14.56 12.15
C LEU A 137 -7.81 14.62 13.52
N ILE A 138 -6.79 15.46 13.67
CA ILE A 138 -6.08 15.67 14.95
C ILE A 138 -7.04 16.24 16.00
N ALA A 139 -7.88 17.22 15.63
CA ALA A 139 -8.88 17.78 16.53
C ALA A 139 -9.87 16.70 17.00
N GLN A 140 -10.36 15.85 16.08
CA GLN A 140 -11.24 14.73 16.44
C GLN A 140 -10.53 13.69 17.33
N ALA A 141 -9.27 13.35 17.03
CA ALA A 141 -8.48 12.45 17.88
C ALA A 141 -8.32 13.00 19.29
N ILE A 142 -8.08 14.31 19.47
CA ILE A 142 -7.98 14.93 20.80
C ILE A 142 -9.32 14.85 21.55
N VAL A 143 -10.44 15.07 20.87
CA VAL A 143 -11.78 14.94 21.47
C VAL A 143 -11.99 13.52 22.00
N TYR A 144 -11.74 12.49 21.18
CA TYR A 144 -11.91 11.09 21.62
C TYR A 144 -10.89 10.66 22.66
N GLY A 145 -9.65 11.13 22.57
CA GLY A 145 -8.60 10.87 23.56
C GLY A 145 -8.97 11.42 24.94
N LYS A 146 -9.50 12.65 25.00
CA LYS A 146 -10.00 13.26 26.26
C LYS A 146 -11.24 12.57 26.80
N ALA A 147 -12.11 12.08 25.93
CA ALA A 147 -13.29 11.31 26.29
C ALA A 147 -12.98 9.85 26.67
N MET A 148 -11.70 9.43 26.62
CA MET A 148 -11.25 8.05 26.84
C MET A 148 -11.94 7.01 25.94
N SER A 149 -12.31 7.43 24.73
CA SER A 149 -12.89 6.56 23.70
C SER A 149 -11.78 5.93 22.88
N GLU A 150 -11.16 4.86 23.41
CA GLU A 150 -9.97 4.21 22.86
C GLU A 150 -10.13 3.83 21.37
N ASP A 151 -11.16 3.06 21.02
CA ASP A 151 -11.36 2.57 19.64
C ASP A 151 -11.46 3.72 18.61
N ALA A 152 -12.24 4.76 18.92
CA ALA A 152 -12.43 5.92 18.05
C ALA A 152 -11.14 6.74 17.91
N PHE A 153 -10.44 6.98 19.03
CA PHE A 153 -9.16 7.65 19.02
C PHE A 153 -8.13 6.89 18.17
N GLU A 154 -8.01 5.58 18.41
CA GLU A 154 -7.03 4.74 17.71
C GLU A 154 -7.31 4.65 16.22
N ALA A 155 -8.57 4.53 15.81
CA ALA A 155 -8.94 4.53 14.38
C ALA A 155 -8.46 5.79 13.65
N ILE A 156 -8.72 6.97 14.23
CA ILE A 156 -8.31 8.25 13.67
C ILE A 156 -6.79 8.41 13.72
N PHE A 157 -6.17 8.03 14.84
CA PHE A 157 -4.73 8.15 15.04
C PHE A 157 -3.96 7.25 14.05
N VAL A 158 -4.42 6.02 13.82
CA VAL A 158 -3.81 5.11 12.84
C VAL A 158 -4.00 5.64 11.42
N LEU A 159 -5.18 6.18 11.06
CA LEU A 159 -5.39 6.79 9.75
C LEU A 159 -4.43 7.99 9.53
N LEU A 160 -4.23 8.82 10.55
CA LEU A 160 -3.24 9.90 10.51
C LEU A 160 -1.82 9.37 10.26
N ILE A 161 -1.41 8.28 10.91
CA ILE A 161 -0.12 7.63 10.65
C ILE A 161 -0.05 7.12 9.21
N TYR A 162 -1.12 6.52 8.70
CA TYR A 162 -1.19 6.04 7.31
C TYR A 162 -0.98 7.19 6.32
N GLY A 163 -1.75 8.27 6.41
CA GLY A 163 -1.68 9.36 5.44
C GLY A 163 -0.48 10.29 5.59
N LEU A 164 0.02 10.47 6.81
CA LEU A 164 1.13 11.40 7.06
C LEU A 164 2.49 10.72 7.07
N VAL A 165 2.60 9.43 7.41
CA VAL A 165 3.90 8.77 7.62
C VAL A 165 4.12 7.63 6.63
N LEU A 166 3.14 6.75 6.44
CA LEU A 166 3.28 5.59 5.56
C LEU A 166 3.16 6.01 4.09
N PHE A 167 2.18 6.84 3.76
CA PHE A 167 1.87 7.30 2.40
C PHE A 167 1.87 8.83 2.31
N PRO A 168 2.98 9.51 2.65
CA PRO A 168 3.02 10.97 2.67
C PRO A 168 2.88 11.53 1.25
N ASN A 169 1.88 12.37 0.99
CA ASN A 169 1.64 12.92 -0.35
C ASN A 169 1.41 14.44 -0.38
N ILE A 170 0.49 14.96 0.43
CA ILE A 170 0.23 16.40 0.53
C ILE A 170 0.40 16.80 2.00
N ASP A 171 1.04 17.95 2.25
CA ASP A 171 1.35 18.36 3.62
C ASP A 171 0.06 18.61 4.39
N LYS A 172 0.02 18.11 5.63
CA LYS A 172 -1.12 18.23 6.55
C LYS A 172 -2.44 17.72 5.94
N PHE A 173 -2.37 16.63 5.18
CA PHE A 173 -3.52 16.10 4.45
C PHE A 173 -3.47 14.58 4.36
N VAL A 174 -4.57 13.91 4.70
CA VAL A 174 -4.75 12.47 4.50
C VAL A 174 -5.60 12.30 3.24
N ASP A 175 -4.98 11.88 2.15
CA ASP A 175 -5.66 11.72 0.87
C ASP A 175 -6.47 10.43 0.77
N VAL A 176 -7.33 10.38 -0.25
CA VAL A 176 -8.23 9.24 -0.51
C VAL A 176 -7.49 7.93 -0.77
N ASN A 177 -6.25 7.95 -1.28
CA ASN A 177 -5.49 6.71 -1.47
C ASN A 177 -5.02 6.16 -0.13
N ALA A 178 -4.55 7.02 0.79
CA ALA A 178 -4.24 6.60 2.16
C ALA A 178 -5.48 6.02 2.87
N ILE A 179 -6.65 6.64 2.71
CA ILE A 179 -7.92 6.14 3.26
C ILE A 179 -8.26 4.76 2.67
N ARG A 180 -8.19 4.59 1.34
CA ARG A 180 -8.41 3.29 0.68
C ARG A 180 -7.44 2.22 1.19
N ILE A 181 -6.15 2.54 1.28
CA ILE A 181 -5.13 1.60 1.76
C ILE A 181 -5.42 1.20 3.20
N PHE A 182 -5.79 2.16 4.05
CA PHE A 182 -6.24 1.90 5.42
C PHE A 182 -7.41 0.91 5.44
N SER A 183 -8.41 1.07 4.59
CA SER A 183 -9.53 0.13 4.46
C SER A 183 -9.13 -1.27 3.98
N THR A 184 -8.05 -1.40 3.20
CA THR A 184 -7.60 -2.73 2.72
C THR A 184 -6.94 -3.58 3.81
N LEU A 185 -6.41 -2.99 4.87
CA LEU A 185 -5.60 -3.67 5.90
C LEU A 185 -4.34 -4.41 5.36
N ASN A 186 -3.93 -4.18 4.10
CA ASN A 186 -2.77 -4.80 3.47
C ASN A 186 -1.80 -3.73 2.90
N PRO A 187 -1.24 -2.84 3.74
CA PRO A 187 -0.44 -1.71 3.26
C PRO A 187 0.95 -2.08 2.74
N VAL A 188 1.49 -3.24 3.15
CA VAL A 188 2.90 -3.59 2.94
C VAL A 188 3.29 -3.62 1.45
N PRO A 189 2.52 -4.26 0.54
CA PRO A 189 2.87 -4.25 -0.88
C PRO A 189 2.91 -2.85 -1.49
N THR A 190 1.98 -1.98 -1.08
CA THR A 190 1.91 -0.59 -1.57
C THR A 190 3.01 0.28 -0.97
N LEU A 191 3.36 0.09 0.31
CA LEU A 191 4.50 0.76 0.97
C LEU A 191 5.81 0.48 0.25
N LEU A 192 6.04 -0.80 -0.08
CA LEU A 192 7.22 -1.21 -0.82
C LEU A 192 7.18 -0.69 -2.26
N GLY A 193 6.01 -0.73 -2.89
CA GLY A 193 5.77 -0.16 -4.22
C GLY A 193 6.13 1.32 -4.30
N ASP A 194 5.64 2.14 -3.36
CA ASP A 194 5.92 3.59 -3.32
C ASP A 194 7.40 3.89 -3.08
N THR A 195 8.06 3.08 -2.23
CA THR A 195 9.51 3.16 -2.03
C THR A 195 10.26 2.98 -3.34
N TYR A 196 10.04 1.85 -4.02
CA TYR A 196 10.73 1.53 -5.27
C TYR A 196 10.36 2.51 -6.39
N PHE A 197 9.07 2.84 -6.51
CA PHE A 197 8.57 3.74 -7.54
C PHE A 197 9.22 5.12 -7.40
N SER A 198 9.23 5.69 -6.19
CA SER A 198 9.82 7.02 -5.99
C SER A 198 11.33 7.02 -6.21
N LEU A 199 12.05 5.97 -5.81
CA LEU A 199 13.49 5.85 -6.06
C LEU A 199 13.77 5.76 -7.57
N HIS A 200 13.04 4.88 -8.27
CA HIS A 200 13.19 4.68 -9.71
C HIS A 200 12.90 5.97 -10.49
N LEU A 201 11.76 6.61 -10.21
CA LEU A 201 11.34 7.83 -10.88
C LEU A 201 12.35 8.97 -10.70
N ARG A 202 12.87 9.16 -9.48
CA ARG A 202 13.85 10.22 -9.20
C ARG A 202 15.23 9.89 -9.75
N ASN A 203 15.63 8.63 -9.77
CA ASN A 203 16.85 8.22 -10.45
C ASN A 203 16.76 8.53 -11.95
N ALA A 204 15.67 8.16 -12.62
CA ALA A 204 15.44 8.42 -14.04
C ALA A 204 15.40 9.92 -14.36
N LYS A 205 14.83 10.75 -13.47
CA LYS A 205 14.79 12.22 -13.61
C LYS A 205 16.10 12.93 -13.21
N GLY A 206 17.11 12.21 -12.74
CA GLY A 206 18.40 12.79 -12.36
C GLY A 206 18.43 13.47 -10.97
N GLY A 207 17.42 13.23 -10.12
CA GLY A 207 17.33 13.79 -8.77
C GLY A 207 15.92 14.22 -8.37
N GLY A 208 15.84 15.01 -7.30
CA GLY A 208 14.61 15.61 -6.79
C GLY A 208 14.09 14.97 -5.49
N VAL A 209 12.83 15.23 -5.17
CA VAL A 209 12.22 14.81 -3.89
C VAL A 209 11.76 13.36 -3.96
N ILE A 210 12.33 12.51 -3.11
CA ILE A 210 11.86 11.15 -2.87
C ILE A 210 10.69 11.21 -1.89
N VAL A 211 9.57 10.59 -2.27
CA VAL A 211 8.31 10.56 -1.54
C VAL A 211 7.99 9.10 -1.23
N CYS A 212 8.22 8.70 0.02
CA CYS A 212 7.93 7.36 0.55
C CYS A 212 7.93 7.42 2.09
N CYS A 213 7.64 6.31 2.75
CA CYS A 213 7.84 6.18 4.20
C CYS A 213 9.34 6.17 4.55
N LEU A 214 9.93 7.35 4.67
CA LEU A 214 11.37 7.51 4.91
C LEU A 214 11.85 6.84 6.22
N PRO A 215 11.13 6.93 7.36
CA PRO A 215 11.50 6.23 8.58
C PRO A 215 11.61 4.71 8.40
N LEU A 216 10.73 4.12 7.58
CA LEU A 216 10.73 2.68 7.31
C LEU A 216 11.92 2.27 6.45
N LEU A 217 12.19 3.01 5.37
CA LEU A 217 13.37 2.75 4.52
C LEU A 217 14.68 2.94 5.32
N TYR A 218 14.75 3.95 6.18
CA TYR A 218 15.87 4.18 7.07
C TYR A 218 16.06 2.99 8.03
N LYS A 219 15.00 2.57 8.73
CA LYS A 219 15.02 1.41 9.63
C LYS A 219 15.46 0.12 8.95
N TRP A 220 14.94 -0.12 7.74
CA TRP A 220 15.39 -1.22 6.91
C TRP A 220 16.89 -1.16 6.67
N PHE A 221 17.41 -0.03 6.18
CA PHE A 221 18.81 0.06 5.81
C PHE A 221 19.75 -0.10 7.01
N ILE A 222 19.48 0.58 8.14
CA ILE A 222 20.32 0.47 9.34
C ILE A 222 20.31 -0.93 9.94
N SER A 223 19.26 -1.72 9.72
CA SER A 223 19.20 -3.11 10.19
C SER A 223 20.23 -4.02 9.52
N HIS A 224 20.70 -3.64 8.33
CA HIS A 224 21.75 -4.36 7.58
C HIS A 224 23.16 -3.84 7.82
N LEU A 225 23.31 -2.66 8.42
CA LEU A 225 24.62 -2.07 8.68
C LEU A 225 25.36 -2.77 9.82
N PRO A 226 26.71 -2.69 9.87
CA PRO A 226 27.49 -3.28 10.94
C PRO A 226 27.06 -2.77 12.30
N GLN A 227 26.86 -3.69 13.24
CA GLN A 227 26.44 -3.35 14.61
C GLN A 227 27.63 -3.10 15.55
N THR A 228 28.86 -3.15 15.03
CA THR A 228 30.08 -2.96 15.82
C THR A 228 30.14 -1.56 16.43
N VAL A 229 30.73 -1.46 17.62
CA VAL A 229 30.92 -0.19 18.33
C VAL A 229 31.68 0.82 17.46
N ALA A 230 32.73 0.38 16.78
CA ALA A 230 33.52 1.23 15.88
C ALA A 230 32.67 1.84 14.75
N PHE A 231 31.76 1.08 14.15
CA PHE A 231 30.86 1.60 13.13
C PHE A 231 29.84 2.56 13.75
N LYS A 232 29.17 2.18 14.85
CA LYS A 232 28.14 3.02 15.46
C LYS A 232 28.68 4.37 15.97
N GLU A 233 29.79 4.35 16.69
CA GLU A 233 30.35 5.55 17.34
C GLU A 233 31.04 6.48 16.34
N ASN A 234 31.58 5.95 15.24
CA ASN A 234 32.27 6.72 14.20
C ASN A 234 33.26 7.77 14.75
N LYS A 235 34.13 7.39 15.69
CA LYS A 235 35.08 8.32 16.35
C LYS A 235 35.96 9.09 15.36
N GLY A 236 36.25 8.50 14.20
CA GLY A 236 37.01 9.15 13.12
C GLY A 236 36.22 10.18 12.31
N CYS A 237 34.95 10.43 12.66
CA CYS A 237 34.04 11.36 11.98
C CYS A 237 34.02 11.16 10.45
N LEU A 238 34.08 9.89 10.01
CA LEU A 238 34.11 9.57 8.58
C LEU A 238 32.76 9.91 7.95
N ARG A 239 32.81 10.45 6.73
CA ARG A 239 31.61 10.72 5.92
C ARG A 239 30.90 9.41 5.59
N TRP A 240 29.57 9.45 5.51
CA TRP A 240 28.76 8.29 5.15
C TRP A 240 29.17 7.64 3.81
N SER A 241 29.55 8.43 2.80
CA SER A 241 30.04 7.92 1.53
C SER A 241 31.28 7.03 1.69
N THR A 242 32.26 7.48 2.48
CA THR A 242 33.47 6.70 2.77
C THR A 242 33.12 5.44 3.53
N ARG A 243 32.28 5.56 4.57
CA ARG A 243 31.89 4.43 5.42
C ARG A 243 31.17 3.34 4.62
N LEU A 244 30.21 3.71 3.78
CA LEU A 244 29.46 2.75 2.97
C LEU A 244 30.30 2.16 1.82
N MET A 245 31.23 2.93 1.24
CA MET A 245 32.18 2.40 0.25
C MET A 245 33.22 1.45 0.84
N SER A 246 33.48 1.53 2.15
CA SER A 246 34.36 0.60 2.87
C SER A 246 33.70 -0.73 3.21
N LEU A 247 32.36 -0.82 3.18
CA LEU A 247 31.67 -2.06 3.51
C LEU A 247 31.91 -3.11 2.44
N THR A 248 32.12 -4.33 2.91
CA THR A 248 32.16 -5.54 2.10
C THR A 248 30.94 -6.39 2.41
N ASN A 249 30.74 -7.44 1.62
CA ASN A 249 29.66 -8.39 1.88
C ASN A 249 29.76 -9.07 3.26
N ASP A 250 30.93 -9.16 3.88
CA ASP A 250 31.10 -9.79 5.21
C ASP A 250 30.69 -8.87 6.36
N ASP A 251 30.65 -7.55 6.13
CA ASP A 251 30.27 -6.55 7.12
C ASP A 251 28.74 -6.43 7.30
N ILE A 252 27.97 -6.97 6.36
CA ILE A 252 26.52 -6.82 6.30
C ILE A 252 25.81 -7.81 7.23
N SER A 253 24.87 -7.30 8.00
CA SER A 253 23.91 -8.13 8.72
C SER A 253 22.87 -8.66 7.74
N TRP A 254 23.16 -9.83 7.16
CA TRP A 254 22.31 -10.40 6.12
C TRP A 254 21.00 -10.95 6.65
N TYR A 255 21.03 -11.66 7.77
CA TYR A 255 19.93 -12.52 8.15
C TYR A 255 19.53 -12.32 9.61
N ASN A 256 18.22 -12.23 9.84
CA ASN A 256 17.62 -12.27 11.17
C ASN A 256 16.74 -13.53 11.32
N ARG A 257 16.87 -14.22 12.46
CA ARG A 257 16.13 -15.45 12.78
C ARG A 257 14.61 -15.26 12.82
N VAL A 258 14.12 -14.03 12.96
CA VAL A 258 12.68 -13.73 12.83
C VAL A 258 12.11 -14.20 11.50
N TYR A 259 12.95 -14.39 10.48
CA TYR A 259 12.53 -14.89 9.17
C TYR A 259 12.57 -16.42 9.04
N ASP A 260 13.03 -17.20 10.03
CA ASP A 260 13.26 -18.66 9.93
C ASP A 260 12.06 -19.40 9.33
N GLY A 261 10.85 -19.10 9.79
CA GLY A 261 9.59 -19.71 9.34
C GLY A 261 8.93 -19.04 8.14
N VAL A 262 9.48 -17.95 7.60
CA VAL A 262 8.83 -17.15 6.54
C VAL A 262 8.98 -17.82 5.18
N GLN A 263 7.87 -17.94 4.45
CA GLN A 263 7.86 -18.22 3.02
C GLN A 263 7.85 -16.92 2.23
N ILE A 264 8.78 -16.82 1.29
CA ILE A 264 9.02 -15.61 0.50
C ILE A 264 8.02 -15.56 -0.64
N ILE A 265 7.40 -14.40 -0.88
CA ILE A 265 6.67 -14.16 -2.13
C ILE A 265 7.71 -14.01 -3.24
N ASP A 266 7.89 -15.06 -4.05
CA ASP A 266 8.94 -15.11 -5.07
C ASP A 266 8.45 -14.61 -6.43
N SER A 267 7.15 -14.78 -6.72
CA SER A 267 6.52 -14.28 -7.95
C SER A 267 4.99 -14.21 -7.84
N CYS A 268 4.33 -13.53 -8.80
CA CYS A 268 2.87 -13.41 -8.85
C CYS A 268 2.33 -13.67 -10.27
N GLY A 269 1.34 -14.55 -10.40
CA GLY A 269 0.61 -14.81 -11.65
C GLY A 269 1.53 -15.17 -12.82
N GLU A 270 1.47 -14.37 -13.88
CA GLU A 270 2.32 -14.51 -15.07
C GLU A 270 3.71 -13.89 -14.92
N PHE A 271 3.92 -13.04 -13.91
CA PHE A 271 5.21 -12.40 -13.69
C PHE A 271 6.16 -13.36 -13.02
N SER A 272 7.40 -13.42 -13.51
CA SER A 272 8.46 -14.23 -12.90
C SER A 272 9.12 -13.56 -11.68
N ASN A 273 8.65 -12.37 -11.34
CA ASN A 273 9.03 -11.55 -10.20
C ASN A 273 7.76 -10.97 -9.54
N VAL A 274 7.90 -10.01 -8.64
CA VAL A 274 6.75 -9.48 -7.88
C VAL A 274 6.41 -8.07 -8.36
N PRO A 275 5.28 -7.90 -9.06
CA PRO A 275 4.77 -6.57 -9.39
C PRO A 275 4.23 -5.89 -8.13
N LEU A 276 4.54 -4.62 -7.93
CA LEU A 276 4.08 -3.78 -6.81
C LEU A 276 3.24 -2.63 -7.37
N LEU A 277 2.10 -2.39 -6.73
CA LEU A 277 1.19 -1.30 -7.04
C LEU A 277 1.31 -0.23 -5.95
N GLY A 278 1.91 0.90 -6.30
CA GLY A 278 2.02 2.09 -5.46
C GLY A 278 0.90 3.09 -5.73
N THR A 279 0.86 4.16 -4.94
CA THR A 279 -0.10 5.27 -5.06
C THR A 279 0.11 6.10 -6.34
N CYS A 280 1.33 6.11 -6.87
CA CYS A 280 1.72 6.93 -8.04
C CYS A 280 1.97 6.12 -9.33
N GLY A 281 1.82 4.79 -9.29
CA GLY A 281 2.08 3.91 -10.43
C GLY A 281 2.52 2.51 -9.98
N GLY A 282 3.02 1.72 -10.93
CA GLY A 282 3.47 0.35 -10.66
C GLY A 282 4.94 0.14 -11.00
N ILE A 283 5.59 -0.74 -10.25
CA ILE A 283 6.98 -1.16 -10.43
C ILE A 283 7.13 -2.60 -9.94
N ASN A 284 8.06 -3.38 -10.45
CA ASN A 284 8.38 -4.69 -9.86
C ASN A 284 9.64 -4.66 -9.01
N TYR A 285 9.80 -5.63 -8.12
CA TYR A 285 11.10 -5.96 -7.52
C TYR A 285 11.44 -7.44 -7.75
N ASN A 286 12.69 -7.81 -7.49
CA ASN A 286 13.24 -9.12 -7.84
C ASN A 286 13.61 -9.93 -6.59
N PRO A 287 12.65 -10.64 -5.93
CA PRO A 287 12.91 -11.41 -4.71
C PRO A 287 14.03 -12.44 -4.84
N VAL A 288 14.24 -12.99 -6.05
CA VAL A 288 15.31 -13.94 -6.34
C VAL A 288 16.69 -13.42 -5.92
N LEU A 289 16.92 -12.10 -6.00
CA LEU A 289 18.19 -11.47 -5.63
C LEU A 289 18.28 -11.14 -4.12
N ALA A 290 17.12 -11.00 -3.46
CA ALA A 290 17.02 -10.68 -2.04
C ALA A 290 17.07 -11.93 -1.14
N ARG A 291 17.09 -13.14 -1.71
CA ARG A 291 17.02 -14.41 -0.96
C ARG A 291 18.06 -14.55 0.16
N ARG A 292 19.28 -13.99 -0.01
CA ARG A 292 20.31 -13.97 1.04
C ARG A 292 19.86 -13.20 2.29
N GLN A 293 19.16 -12.08 2.13
CA GLN A 293 18.62 -11.30 3.25
C GLN A 293 17.58 -12.10 4.07
N LEU A 294 16.97 -13.09 3.44
CA LEU A 294 15.96 -13.97 4.04
C LEU A 294 16.54 -15.35 4.42
N GLY A 295 17.87 -15.48 4.39
CA GLY A 295 18.65 -16.61 4.88
C GLY A 295 18.94 -17.69 3.83
N PHE A 296 18.41 -17.58 2.61
CA PHE A 296 18.61 -18.58 1.56
C PHE A 296 19.85 -18.28 0.72
N PRO A 297 20.53 -19.32 0.19
CA PRO A 297 21.75 -19.13 -0.58
C PRO A 297 21.50 -18.48 -1.95
N LEU A 298 22.48 -17.72 -2.42
CA LEU A 298 22.59 -17.24 -3.80
C LEU A 298 23.73 -18.00 -4.49
N LYS A 299 23.38 -18.95 -5.36
CA LYS A 299 24.36 -19.87 -5.98
C LYS A 299 24.94 -19.32 -7.28
N ASP A 300 24.04 -18.99 -8.22
CA ASP A 300 24.39 -18.62 -9.57
C ASP A 300 23.94 -17.20 -9.90
N LYS A 301 24.41 -16.69 -11.04
CA LYS A 301 23.82 -15.47 -11.61
C LYS A 301 22.32 -15.70 -11.89
N PRO A 302 21.46 -14.71 -11.61
CA PRO A 302 20.04 -14.79 -11.96
C PRO A 302 19.83 -14.98 -13.47
N ASN A 303 18.77 -15.70 -13.85
CA ASN A 303 18.35 -15.78 -15.23
C ASN A 303 17.70 -14.44 -15.63
N ASN A 304 18.02 -13.90 -16.82
CA ASN A 304 17.58 -12.57 -17.25
C ASN A 304 16.05 -12.41 -17.24
N ILE A 305 15.30 -13.49 -17.51
CA ILE A 305 13.82 -13.47 -17.49
C ILE A 305 13.28 -13.10 -16.09
N LEU A 306 14.01 -13.45 -15.03
CA LEU A 306 13.62 -13.11 -13.65
C LEU A 306 13.84 -11.63 -13.33
N LEU A 307 14.55 -10.90 -14.19
CA LEU A 307 14.97 -9.51 -13.99
C LEU A 307 14.29 -8.54 -14.96
N GLU A 308 13.24 -8.98 -15.65
CA GLU A 308 12.48 -8.10 -16.54
C GLU A 308 11.92 -6.92 -15.74
N GLY A 309 12.34 -5.70 -16.12
CA GLY A 309 11.92 -4.48 -15.46
C GLY A 309 10.53 -4.05 -15.91
N VAL A 310 9.64 -3.81 -14.95
CA VAL A 310 8.30 -3.27 -15.19
C VAL A 310 8.17 -1.95 -14.45
N PHE A 311 7.70 -0.92 -15.14
CA PHE A 311 7.48 0.40 -14.56
C PHE A 311 6.41 1.17 -15.36
N PHE A 312 5.45 1.77 -14.67
CA PHE A 312 4.49 2.71 -15.26
C PHE A 312 4.09 3.78 -14.24
N GLN A 313 3.73 4.98 -14.70
CA GLN A 313 3.18 6.04 -13.86
C GLN A 313 1.66 6.05 -13.97
N GLU A 314 0.95 6.42 -12.90
CA GLU A 314 -0.50 6.55 -12.93
C GLU A 314 -0.94 7.53 -14.04
N GLY A 315 -1.98 7.17 -14.79
CA GLY A 315 -2.42 7.89 -15.99
C GLY A 315 -1.54 7.67 -17.24
N LYS A 316 -0.43 6.94 -17.13
CA LYS A 316 0.47 6.58 -18.23
C LYS A 316 0.77 5.08 -18.20
N ASP A 317 -0.23 4.27 -18.53
CA ASP A 317 -0.14 2.80 -18.59
C ASP A 317 -0.22 2.29 -20.05
N PRO A 318 0.91 2.24 -20.78
CA PRO A 318 0.92 2.00 -22.22
C PRO A 318 0.51 0.58 -22.64
N GLN A 319 0.42 -0.38 -21.71
CA GLN A 319 0.14 -1.80 -22.03
C GLN A 319 -0.89 -2.43 -21.09
N SER A 320 -1.74 -1.64 -20.44
CA SER A 320 -2.67 -2.14 -19.41
C SER A 320 -1.95 -2.97 -18.32
N LEU A 321 -0.70 -2.60 -18.00
CA LEU A 321 0.14 -3.25 -17.00
C LEU A 321 -0.55 -3.24 -15.65
N LYS A 322 -1.27 -2.18 -15.31
CA LYS A 322 -2.02 -2.10 -14.06
C LYS A 322 -3.00 -3.26 -13.93
N GLY A 323 -3.80 -3.52 -14.96
CA GLY A 323 -4.76 -4.63 -14.98
C GLY A 323 -4.08 -6.00 -14.88
N ARG A 324 -2.96 -6.19 -15.58
CA ARG A 324 -2.16 -7.43 -15.53
C ARG A 324 -1.55 -7.67 -14.15
N MET A 325 -0.98 -6.64 -13.53
CA MET A 325 -0.44 -6.70 -12.17
C MET A 325 -1.53 -7.03 -11.15
N VAL A 326 -2.69 -6.36 -11.24
CA VAL A 326 -3.86 -6.65 -10.40
C VAL A 326 -4.30 -8.11 -10.55
N HIS A 327 -4.35 -8.62 -11.78
CA HIS A 327 -4.69 -10.01 -12.02
C HIS A 327 -3.64 -10.97 -11.43
N ALA A 328 -2.35 -10.64 -11.56
CA ALA A 328 -1.25 -11.44 -11.06
C ALA A 328 -1.28 -11.61 -9.53
N TRP A 329 -1.66 -10.58 -8.79
CA TRP A 329 -1.82 -10.64 -7.32
C TRP A 329 -2.90 -11.62 -6.84
N ARG A 330 -3.80 -12.08 -7.72
CA ARG A 330 -4.77 -13.14 -7.38
C ARG A 330 -4.11 -14.52 -7.26
N LYS A 331 -2.87 -14.68 -7.72
CA LYS A 331 -2.12 -15.93 -7.71
C LYS A 331 -0.68 -15.69 -7.24
N ILE A 332 -0.51 -15.59 -5.93
CA ILE A 332 0.79 -15.40 -5.28
C ILE A 332 1.53 -16.74 -5.22
N HIS A 333 2.81 -16.77 -5.62
CA HIS A 333 3.66 -17.94 -5.51
C HIS A 333 4.69 -17.74 -4.39
N ARG A 334 4.55 -18.54 -3.33
CA ARG A 334 5.46 -18.53 -2.19
C ARG A 334 6.49 -19.65 -2.30
N LYS A 335 7.72 -19.38 -1.87
CA LYS A 335 8.79 -20.37 -1.77
C LYS A 335 9.38 -20.38 -0.37
N GLY A 336 9.67 -21.57 0.15
CA GLY A 336 10.32 -21.76 1.43
C GLY A 336 11.49 -22.73 1.33
N ARG A 337 11.79 -23.41 2.43
CA ARG A 337 12.90 -24.35 2.54
C ARG A 337 12.83 -25.51 1.54
N LYS A 338 11.62 -25.94 1.18
CA LYS A 338 11.42 -27.07 0.24
C LYS A 338 11.94 -26.73 -1.16
N GLU A 339 11.68 -25.51 -1.62
CA GLU A 339 12.02 -25.04 -2.96
C GLU A 339 13.40 -24.37 -3.02
N LEU A 340 13.80 -23.65 -1.96
CA LEU A 340 15.02 -22.84 -1.93
C LEU A 340 16.19 -23.53 -1.22
N GLY A 341 15.95 -24.67 -0.59
CA GLY A 341 16.97 -25.42 0.16
C GLY A 341 17.20 -24.88 1.58
N PRO A 342 18.27 -25.34 2.25
CA PRO A 342 18.56 -24.94 3.63
C PRO A 342 18.96 -23.48 3.73
N LYS A 343 18.61 -22.85 4.86
CA LYS A 343 19.09 -21.51 5.20
C LYS A 343 20.52 -21.59 5.69
N ASN A 344 21.42 -20.97 4.95
CA ASN A 344 22.83 -20.85 5.30
C ASN A 344 23.41 -19.46 4.99
N CYS A 345 22.60 -18.57 4.39
CA CYS A 345 22.95 -17.17 4.15
C CYS A 345 24.23 -16.93 3.30
N VAL A 346 24.60 -17.91 2.47
CA VAL A 346 25.82 -17.85 1.65
C VAL A 346 25.55 -17.27 0.26
N ALA A 347 26.41 -16.37 -0.21
CA ALA A 347 26.55 -16.03 -1.62
C ALA A 347 27.76 -16.78 -2.20
N MET A 348 27.55 -17.54 -3.27
CA MET A 348 28.64 -18.28 -3.95
C MET A 348 29.33 -17.39 -4.98
N GLU A 349 30.56 -17.79 -5.35
CA GLU A 349 31.44 -17.01 -6.22
C GLU A 349 30.82 -16.61 -7.59
N PRO A 350 30.03 -17.45 -8.28
CA PRO A 350 29.39 -17.04 -9.52
C PRO A 350 28.46 -15.82 -9.35
N TYR A 351 27.73 -15.75 -8.23
CA TYR A 351 26.88 -14.61 -7.90
C TYR A 351 27.71 -13.39 -7.50
N THR A 352 28.70 -13.54 -6.61
CA THR A 352 29.52 -12.40 -6.14
C THR A 352 30.35 -11.80 -7.28
N ALA A 353 30.84 -12.61 -8.21
CA ALA A 353 31.54 -12.14 -9.40
C ALA A 353 30.59 -11.37 -10.34
N TRP A 354 29.35 -11.83 -10.49
CA TRP A 354 28.32 -11.11 -11.25
C TRP A 354 27.98 -9.74 -10.64
N VAL A 355 27.84 -9.66 -9.31
CA VAL A 355 27.63 -8.38 -8.60
C VAL A 355 28.82 -7.44 -8.78
N ARG A 356 30.05 -7.91 -8.58
CA ARG A 356 31.27 -7.11 -8.77
C ARG A 356 31.39 -6.59 -10.20
N LYS A 357 31.06 -7.43 -11.19
CA LYS A 357 31.00 -7.01 -12.60
C LYS A 357 29.96 -5.92 -12.81
N ARG A 358 28.75 -6.07 -12.26
CA ARG A 358 27.71 -5.03 -12.33
C ARG A 358 28.18 -3.74 -11.67
N ALA A 359 28.78 -3.80 -10.49
CA ALA A 359 29.27 -2.62 -9.78
C ALA A 359 30.37 -1.89 -10.55
N PHE A 360 31.24 -2.63 -11.24
CA PHE A 360 32.26 -2.09 -12.14
C PHE A 360 31.62 -1.40 -13.36
N GLU A 361 30.69 -2.05 -14.05
CA GLU A 361 30.00 -1.48 -15.22
C GLU A 361 29.10 -0.30 -14.87
N TYR A 362 28.46 -0.36 -13.70
CA TYR A 362 27.53 0.67 -13.26
C TYR A 362 28.24 1.92 -12.70
N LEU A 363 29.56 1.82 -12.46
CA LEU A 363 30.43 2.86 -11.91
C LEU A 363 29.99 3.34 -10.52
N MET A 364 30.72 2.98 -9.47
CA MET A 364 30.38 3.42 -8.11
C MET A 364 30.33 4.95 -7.98
N PRO A 365 29.36 5.50 -7.22
CA PRO A 365 29.14 6.94 -7.13
C PRO A 365 30.20 7.68 -6.30
N TYR A 366 30.98 6.95 -5.50
CA TYR A 366 31.99 7.49 -4.59
C TYR A 366 33.33 6.78 -4.76
N GLU A 367 34.38 7.43 -4.27
CA GLU A 367 35.73 6.87 -4.33
C GLU A 367 35.86 5.69 -3.37
N TYR A 368 36.59 4.67 -3.83
CA TYR A 368 37.03 3.59 -2.96
C TYR A 368 38.08 4.14 -1.99
N PRO A 369 37.92 3.92 -0.68
CA PRO A 369 38.91 4.33 0.31
C PRO A 369 40.18 3.46 0.22
N ARG A 370 41.01 3.72 -0.80
CA ARG A 370 42.28 3.03 -1.15
C ARG A 370 42.13 1.50 -1.36
N PRO A 371 43.06 0.83 -2.06
CA PRO A 371 42.86 -0.57 -2.42
C PRO A 371 43.03 -1.42 -1.17
N THR A 372 41.95 -2.07 -0.72
CA THR A 372 42.03 -3.21 0.18
C THR A 372 43.06 -4.17 -0.40
N SER A 373 44.17 -4.37 0.31
CA SER A 373 45.12 -5.42 -0.02
C SER A 373 44.33 -6.72 -0.08
N LEU A 374 44.34 -7.39 -1.24
CA LEU A 374 43.82 -8.75 -1.42
C LEU A 374 44.75 -9.71 -0.66
N VAL A 375 44.85 -9.57 0.66
CA VAL A 375 45.38 -10.63 1.50
C VAL A 375 44.19 -11.53 1.78
N MET A 376 44.15 -12.61 1.00
CA MET A 376 43.38 -13.81 1.29
C MET A 376 43.67 -14.26 2.73
N ALA A 377 42.87 -13.80 3.68
CA ALA A 377 42.73 -14.51 4.94
C ALA A 377 41.80 -15.70 4.65
N GLY A 378 42.33 -16.91 4.80
CA GLY A 378 41.57 -18.15 4.66
C GLY A 378 40.36 -18.21 5.61
N PRO A 379 39.50 -19.22 5.48
CA PRO A 379 38.20 -19.27 6.15
C PRO A 379 38.39 -19.24 7.67
N LEU A 380 38.07 -18.10 8.28
CA LEU A 380 37.88 -18.03 9.72
C LEU A 380 36.56 -18.73 10.03
N THR A 381 36.66 -19.90 10.64
CA THR A 381 35.56 -20.53 11.34
C THR A 381 35.11 -19.58 12.44
N LEU A 382 33.94 -18.96 12.25
CA LEU A 382 33.33 -18.11 13.27
C LEU A 382 32.94 -18.96 14.47
N PRO A 383 33.36 -18.60 15.70
CA PRO A 383 32.61 -18.95 16.89
C PRO A 383 31.29 -18.18 16.85
N ASN A 384 30.19 -18.84 17.25
CA ASN A 384 28.93 -18.18 17.57
C ASN A 384 29.18 -16.93 18.43
N GLN A 385 29.00 -15.73 17.85
CA GLN A 385 28.99 -14.51 18.63
C GLN A 385 27.59 -14.28 19.17
N GLY A 386 27.56 -14.20 20.50
CA GLY A 386 26.38 -14.01 21.32
C GLY A 386 25.63 -12.75 20.96
N ILE A 387 24.31 -12.89 21.05
CA ILE A 387 23.29 -11.87 20.91
C ILE A 387 23.49 -10.83 22.01
N ILE A 388 23.44 -9.54 21.63
CA ILE A 388 23.00 -8.50 22.56
C ILE A 388 21.49 -8.60 22.57
N ASP A 389 20.92 -9.04 23.69
CA ASP A 389 19.49 -8.95 23.93
C ASP A 389 19.11 -7.47 23.88
N ASP A 390 18.38 -7.07 22.84
CA ASP A 390 17.63 -5.82 22.88
C ASP A 390 16.47 -6.06 23.88
N PRO A 391 16.25 -5.21 24.91
CA PRO A 391 15.22 -5.45 25.91
C PRO A 391 13.77 -5.53 25.38
N GLU A 392 13.55 -5.32 24.08
CA GLU A 392 12.27 -5.50 23.39
C GLU A 392 12.01 -6.93 22.85
N ASP A 393 12.99 -7.84 22.87
CA ASP A 393 12.91 -9.15 22.19
C ASP A 393 12.23 -10.29 22.98
N ALA A 394 11.71 -10.02 24.18
CA ALA A 394 10.96 -10.99 24.98
C ALA A 394 9.60 -11.43 24.35
N TRP A 395 9.19 -10.83 23.22
CA TRP A 395 7.82 -10.92 22.70
C TRP A 395 7.66 -11.66 21.36
N THR A 396 8.73 -12.28 20.84
CA THR A 396 8.68 -13.10 19.60
C THR A 396 7.72 -14.30 19.68
N SER A 397 7.25 -14.66 20.88
CA SER A 397 6.21 -15.65 21.15
C SER A 397 4.76 -15.17 20.94
N LEU A 398 4.54 -13.86 20.69
CA LEU A 398 3.19 -13.28 20.46
C LEU A 398 2.83 -13.09 18.97
N LEU A 399 3.80 -13.05 18.06
CA LEU A 399 3.55 -12.99 16.60
C LEU A 399 2.67 -14.16 16.07
N PRO A 400 2.81 -15.40 16.56
CA PRO A 400 1.89 -16.49 16.19
C PRO A 400 0.49 -16.29 16.77
N GLN A 401 0.36 -15.67 17.94
CA GLN A 401 -0.92 -15.47 18.63
C GLN A 401 -1.73 -14.33 17.98
N SER A 402 -1.09 -13.25 17.55
CA SER A 402 -1.72 -12.18 16.78
C SER A 402 -2.12 -12.63 15.38
N SER A 403 -1.28 -13.42 14.69
CA SER A 403 -1.65 -14.07 13.42
C SER A 403 -2.88 -14.97 13.56
N MET A 404 -2.98 -15.75 14.64
CA MET A 404 -4.15 -16.57 14.94
C MET A 404 -5.39 -15.74 15.33
N PHE A 405 -5.22 -14.63 16.05
CA PHE A 405 -6.32 -13.72 16.37
C PHE A 405 -6.91 -13.10 15.10
N TRP A 406 -6.07 -12.56 14.22
CA TRP A 406 -6.50 -11.98 12.95
C TRP A 406 -7.08 -13.01 12.00
N LYS A 407 -6.50 -14.22 11.95
CA LYS A 407 -7.10 -15.34 11.21
C LYS A 407 -8.49 -15.69 11.73
N ARG A 408 -8.69 -15.76 13.05
CA ARG A 408 -10.02 -16.01 13.65
C ARG A 408 -11.01 -14.88 13.40
N LYS A 409 -10.57 -13.62 13.44
CA LYS A 409 -11.42 -12.46 13.13
C LYS A 409 -11.81 -12.45 11.65
N TYR A 410 -10.86 -12.72 10.76
CA TYR A 410 -11.09 -12.87 9.33
C TYR A 410 -12.04 -14.03 9.02
N ASP A 411 -11.81 -15.22 9.58
CA ASP A 411 -12.67 -16.40 9.40
C ASP A 411 -14.10 -16.12 9.90
N ARG A 412 -14.25 -15.34 10.99
CA ARG A 412 -15.56 -14.91 11.51
C ARG A 412 -16.26 -13.98 10.54
N LEU A 413 -15.58 -12.93 10.07
CA LEU A 413 -16.12 -11.97 9.10
C LEU A 413 -16.47 -12.66 7.77
N ALA A 414 -15.64 -13.61 7.31
CA ALA A 414 -15.92 -14.40 6.12
C ALA A 414 -17.17 -15.28 6.29
N LYS A 415 -17.37 -15.86 7.47
CA LYS A 415 -18.57 -16.64 7.81
C LYS A 415 -19.82 -15.76 7.92
N GLU A 416 -19.71 -14.58 8.54
CA GLU A 416 -20.80 -13.59 8.62
C GLU A 416 -21.20 -13.09 7.22
N LYS A 417 -20.22 -12.79 6.37
CA LYS A 417 -20.45 -12.43 4.97
C LYS A 417 -21.18 -13.55 4.22
N ALA A 418 -20.73 -14.80 4.32
CA ALA A 418 -21.40 -15.94 3.68
C ALA A 418 -22.83 -16.16 4.20
N ASN A 419 -23.06 -15.93 5.51
CA ASN A 419 -24.40 -16.01 6.09
C ASN A 419 -25.32 -14.90 5.58
N MET A 420 -24.80 -13.67 5.44
CA MET A 420 -25.55 -12.56 4.86
C MET A 420 -25.87 -12.78 3.38
N GLU A 421 -24.91 -13.27 2.58
CA GLU A 421 -25.14 -13.63 1.18
C GLU A 421 -26.21 -14.73 1.06
N ALA A 422 -26.15 -15.77 1.91
CA ALA A 422 -27.17 -16.81 1.94
C ALA A 422 -28.55 -16.30 2.39
N ALA A 423 -28.59 -15.36 3.34
CA ALA A 423 -29.84 -14.73 3.78
C ALA A 423 -30.45 -13.85 2.67
N TYR A 424 -29.61 -13.08 1.98
CA TYR A 424 -30.00 -12.28 0.82
C TYR A 424 -30.56 -13.16 -0.30
N GLU A 425 -29.89 -14.25 -0.65
CA GLU A 425 -30.38 -15.21 -1.67
C GLU A 425 -31.70 -15.87 -1.27
N ARG A 426 -31.90 -16.19 0.01
CA ARG A 426 -33.20 -16.69 0.50
C ARG A 426 -34.30 -15.65 0.35
N GLU A 427 -34.01 -14.38 0.64
CA GLU A 427 -34.98 -13.29 0.50
C GLU A 427 -35.30 -13.02 -0.97
N VAL A 428 -34.29 -12.98 -1.84
CA VAL A 428 -34.47 -12.85 -3.29
C VAL A 428 -35.30 -14.02 -3.84
N LYS A 429 -35.05 -15.25 -3.37
CA LYS A 429 -35.84 -16.42 -3.76
C LYS A 429 -37.27 -16.34 -3.23
N ARG A 430 -37.49 -15.85 -2.01
CA ARG A 430 -38.83 -15.62 -1.44
C ARG A 430 -39.59 -14.57 -2.25
N LEU A 431 -38.96 -13.45 -2.57
CA LEU A 431 -39.54 -12.39 -3.38
C LEU A 431 -39.84 -12.88 -4.81
N ARG A 432 -38.94 -13.65 -5.43
CA ARG A 432 -39.21 -14.28 -6.74
C ARG A 432 -40.37 -15.27 -6.69
N ALA A 433 -40.52 -16.01 -5.59
CA ALA A 433 -41.64 -16.93 -5.38
C ALA A 433 -42.95 -16.21 -5.03
N SER A 434 -42.90 -15.02 -4.42
CA SER A 434 -44.10 -14.20 -4.17
C SER A 434 -44.57 -13.43 -5.41
N TYR A 435 -43.68 -13.19 -6.37
CA TYR A 435 -43.98 -12.48 -7.63
C TYR A 435 -44.30 -13.42 -8.82
N LEU A 436 -44.37 -14.74 -8.62
CA LEU A 436 -44.90 -15.71 -9.58
C LEU A 436 -45.85 -16.68 -8.83
N PRO A 437 -47.18 -16.65 -9.03
CA PRO A 437 -47.94 -16.22 -10.21
C PRO A 437 -49.00 -15.11 -9.95
N VAL A 438 -48.96 -14.01 -10.71
CA VAL A 438 -50.11 -13.10 -10.91
C VAL A 438 -50.52 -13.04 -12.40
N GLN A 439 -50.14 -14.05 -13.20
CA GLN A 439 -50.55 -14.15 -14.60
C GLN A 439 -51.19 -15.50 -14.98
N ALA A 440 -51.75 -16.24 -14.02
CA ALA A 440 -52.46 -17.50 -14.31
C ALA A 440 -53.91 -17.60 -13.80
N ASP A 441 -54.45 -16.60 -13.09
CA ASP A 441 -55.80 -16.67 -12.48
C ASP A 441 -56.82 -15.67 -13.07
N SER A 442 -56.76 -15.38 -14.38
CA SER A 442 -57.87 -14.71 -15.09
C SER A 442 -58.62 -15.59 -16.09
N MET A 443 -58.29 -16.87 -16.17
CA MET A 443 -59.08 -17.85 -16.92
C MET A 443 -59.51 -18.97 -15.99
N VAL A 444 -60.80 -18.98 -15.65
CA VAL A 444 -61.67 -20.08 -15.20
C VAL A 444 -62.48 -19.64 -13.98
N LEU A 445 -63.64 -19.02 -14.24
CA LEU A 445 -64.90 -19.24 -13.51
C LEU A 445 -65.97 -18.27 -14.06
N HIS A 446 -66.69 -18.70 -15.09
CA HIS A 446 -68.15 -18.50 -15.20
C HIS A 446 -68.70 -19.22 -16.45
N GLN A 447 -69.02 -20.50 -16.29
CA GLN A 447 -70.19 -21.17 -16.87
C GLN A 447 -70.81 -21.91 -15.66
N SER A 448 -72.07 -21.77 -15.29
CA SER A 448 -73.27 -21.79 -16.10
C SER A 448 -74.47 -21.24 -15.31
N GLN A 449 -75.28 -20.38 -15.93
CA GLN A 449 -76.72 -20.40 -15.72
C GLN A 449 -77.41 -20.21 -17.08
N HIS A 450 -78.25 -21.19 -17.41
CA HIS A 450 -79.11 -21.23 -18.59
C HIS A 450 -80.08 -20.04 -18.63
N PHE A 451 -80.28 -19.44 -19.80
CA PHE A 451 -81.61 -19.24 -20.38
C PHE A 451 -81.52 -18.99 -21.91
N LYS A 452 -82.44 -19.62 -22.65
CA LYS A 452 -82.60 -19.58 -24.11
C LYS A 452 -83.09 -18.20 -24.59
N THR A 453 -82.70 -17.76 -25.79
CA THR A 453 -83.49 -17.73 -27.04
C THR A 453 -82.85 -16.82 -28.11
N ASP A 454 -82.68 -17.40 -29.31
CA ASP A 454 -82.88 -16.88 -30.68
C ASP A 454 -82.32 -15.53 -31.17
N GLY A 455 -81.76 -15.55 -32.39
CA GLY A 455 -81.96 -14.44 -33.35
C GLY A 455 -80.76 -13.94 -34.16
N SER A 456 -80.49 -14.61 -35.29
CA SER A 456 -80.20 -14.03 -36.63
C SER A 456 -79.06 -13.01 -36.90
N SER A 457 -78.20 -13.44 -37.83
CA SER A 457 -77.77 -12.77 -39.08
C SER A 457 -76.82 -11.56 -39.07
N GLY A 458 -75.77 -11.66 -39.90
CA GLY A 458 -75.53 -10.69 -40.96
C GLY A 458 -74.20 -9.93 -41.00
N THR A 459 -73.24 -10.49 -41.75
CA THR A 459 -72.47 -9.85 -42.85
C THR A 459 -71.68 -8.53 -42.67
N ARG A 460 -70.45 -8.58 -43.24
CA ARG A 460 -69.66 -7.56 -43.99
C ARG A 460 -68.55 -6.75 -43.27
N GLU A 461 -67.32 -7.04 -43.71
CA GLU A 461 -66.15 -6.15 -43.84
C GLU A 461 -66.40 -4.97 -44.84
N PRO A 462 -65.42 -4.08 -45.16
CA PRO A 462 -64.44 -3.33 -44.34
C PRO A 462 -64.37 -1.83 -44.77
N ARG A 463 -63.73 -0.93 -43.99
CA ARG A 463 -62.85 0.15 -44.51
C ARG A 463 -62.31 1.09 -43.44
N ALA A 464 -61.07 1.52 -43.70
CA ALA A 464 -60.32 2.57 -43.03
C ALA A 464 -60.93 3.97 -43.24
N GLU A 465 -60.81 4.86 -42.25
CA GLU A 465 -59.88 6.01 -42.29
C GLU A 465 -59.90 6.82 -40.99
N ARG A 466 -58.68 7.26 -40.63
CA ARG A 466 -58.24 8.41 -39.81
C ARG A 466 -59.28 9.26 -39.06
N GLY A 467 -59.02 9.43 -37.76
CA GLY A 467 -59.58 10.52 -36.95
C GLY A 467 -58.91 10.64 -35.59
N SER A 468 -58.22 11.75 -35.40
CA SER A 468 -57.64 12.29 -34.16
C SER A 468 -58.54 12.18 -32.92
N GLY A 469 -57.93 11.91 -31.76
CA GLY A 469 -58.62 12.01 -30.46
C GLY A 469 -57.65 11.98 -29.29
N GLN A 470 -57.26 13.15 -28.80
CA GLN A 470 -56.85 13.40 -27.42
C GLN A 470 -57.81 12.71 -26.44
N ILE A 471 -57.33 12.23 -25.28
CA ILE A 471 -58.01 12.40 -23.98
C ILE A 471 -57.00 12.18 -22.83
N LYS A 472 -56.71 13.32 -22.18
CA LYS A 472 -56.71 13.58 -20.73
C LYS A 472 -55.98 12.60 -19.80
N CYS A 473 -54.78 13.01 -19.38
CA CYS A 473 -54.40 12.86 -17.98
C CYS A 473 -55.24 13.88 -17.18
N ILE A 474 -55.94 13.40 -16.15
CA ILE A 474 -56.68 14.22 -15.20
C ILE A 474 -55.76 14.51 -14.00
N ASP A 475 -55.71 15.80 -13.70
CA ASP A 475 -55.11 16.48 -12.56
C ASP A 475 -55.75 16.15 -11.20
N GLY A 476 -54.98 16.46 -10.15
CA GLY A 476 -55.43 16.75 -8.79
C GLY A 476 -54.21 16.79 -7.87
N ILE A 477 -53.41 17.87 -7.80
CA ILE A 477 -53.64 19.18 -7.14
C ILE A 477 -53.94 18.96 -5.65
N ILE A 478 -53.13 19.44 -4.70
CA ILE A 478 -53.12 20.81 -4.10
C ILE A 478 -51.74 20.99 -3.41
N HIS A 479 -50.89 21.92 -3.86
CA HIS A 479 -50.72 23.34 -3.42
C HIS A 479 -50.11 23.50 -2.02
N GLY A 480 -49.19 24.44 -1.75
CA GLY A 480 -48.70 25.61 -2.52
C GLY A 480 -47.27 26.01 -2.08
N CYS A 481 -46.45 26.63 -2.94
CA CYS A 481 -46.45 28.06 -3.35
C CYS A 481 -45.92 28.94 -2.19
N LEU A 482 -44.93 29.84 -2.35
CA LEU A 482 -44.71 30.88 -3.37
C LEU A 482 -43.19 31.21 -3.44
N GLU A 483 -42.53 31.07 -4.59
CA GLU A 483 -42.31 32.04 -5.69
C GLU A 483 -41.08 32.97 -5.56
N PRO A 484 -40.24 33.05 -6.61
CA PRO A 484 -39.16 34.03 -6.80
C PRO A 484 -39.48 35.03 -7.94
N VAL A 485 -38.96 36.27 -7.89
CA VAL A 485 -38.97 37.20 -9.04
C VAL A 485 -37.70 38.08 -9.08
N PHE A 486 -36.95 37.93 -10.18
CA PHE A 486 -36.20 38.90 -11.03
C PHE A 486 -35.62 40.19 -10.42
N SER A 487 -34.30 40.41 -10.48
CA SER A 487 -33.43 40.93 -11.56
C SER A 487 -33.23 42.45 -11.47
N ASP A 488 -31.97 42.90 -11.41
CA ASP A 488 -31.38 43.72 -12.47
C ASP A 488 -29.90 44.08 -12.20
N THR A 489 -29.19 44.06 -13.32
CA THR A 489 -27.82 44.46 -13.69
C THR A 489 -27.40 45.87 -13.29
N PHE A 490 -26.10 46.11 -13.01
CA PHE A 490 -25.17 46.77 -13.96
C PHE A 490 -23.74 47.07 -13.39
N ASN A 491 -22.73 46.79 -14.25
CA ASN A 491 -21.41 47.44 -14.50
C ASN A 491 -20.26 47.44 -13.46
N TYR A 492 -19.08 46.83 -13.78
CA TYR A 492 -17.87 47.37 -14.49
C TYR A 492 -17.15 48.48 -13.68
N SER A 493 -15.83 48.53 -13.40
CA SER A 493 -14.60 47.78 -13.75
C SER A 493 -13.43 48.33 -12.87
N PRO A 494 -12.11 48.34 -13.21
CA PRO A 494 -11.03 47.62 -12.51
C PRO A 494 -9.89 48.54 -11.95
N GLU A 495 -8.72 47.93 -11.65
CA GLU A 495 -7.41 48.51 -11.24
C GLU A 495 -7.27 48.71 -9.71
N ASP A 496 -6.15 48.46 -9.03
CA ASP A 496 -4.75 48.46 -9.47
C ASP A 496 -3.80 47.75 -8.48
N SER A 497 -2.59 47.54 -8.98
CA SER A 497 -1.34 47.02 -8.41
C SER A 497 -0.82 47.69 -7.10
N HIS A 498 -0.13 46.90 -6.24
CA HIS A 498 1.21 47.16 -5.66
C HIS A 498 1.53 46.34 -4.38
N LEU A 499 2.81 45.91 -4.32
CA LEU A 499 3.62 45.29 -3.25
C LEU A 499 3.62 43.76 -3.09
#